data_AF-A0A955Y2V3-F1
#
_entry.id   AF-A0A955Y2V3-F1
#
_cell.length_a   1.000
_cell.length_b   1.000
_cell.length_c   1.000
_cell.angle_alpha   90.00
_cell.angle_beta   90.00
_cell.angle_gamma   90.00
#
_symmetry.space_group_name_H-M   'P 1'
#
loop_
_entity.id
_entity.type
_entity.pdbx_description
1 polymer ?
#
loop_
_entity_poly.entity_id
_entity_poly.type
_entity_poly.pdbx_seq_one_letter_code
_entity_poly.pdbx_strand_id
1 'polypeptide(L)'
;MLLLSTLALAGDFAEPADAYVGLLRESYAYVERSDFDVDAQLRHTRERAAAAADEEAFRLELYRGSLAFTDPHLLIGPLRDVDPNVVPTSSDLRVARRDGTFVVLDVRAGSPADLAGVRPGWKVLTVGGEAVEAAVQALWAGAVLAGTAAQWDYAATLVVNGRRTGDRELRFGTPKGKKKLVLGNPRDFASTVRERPPVEVARDGDLAVVRLNNQLGDRATIAAVDAATTGRPPRDVYVKAVSLDDRIRDQIYEDPDDDGPIRVWADLLLQAEDPMGTFVTLQLEAERRPLLTKEKALLRKLLEAHRTTLLGPLAPVVDPATAVFRRGILHAAHVRFPTPALRDQLREHPWWRSVRQIVTDPPHLRSGALPNVRRIGMRLVEVPGTETGSLPGELVQHDGQAASWTLLAALAKSRTPLPIEAFCVVVPDTFGDDQLAVLDDLSGLPALRELHLVGGNAWRRPSCPPRPLLSHPAVRALPRLVLDRYPGGHVHKTWETLGRKGREVVLLDPSFSMTIREGATGLDVHVTTTLDMPGVSNHLKQVVGSATGLGKVVVDGPTWAGRDVDRAAEMLAGAAELELPKRKRGT
;
A
#
# COMPACT_ATOMS: atom_id res chain seq x y z
N MET A 1 7.44 -26.99 10.85
CA MET A 1 7.09 -28.33 11.34
C MET A 1 6.38 -28.13 12.67
N LEU A 2 5.05 -28.15 12.67
CA LEU A 2 4.23 -27.96 13.87
C LEU A 2 3.81 -29.34 14.38
N LEU A 3 4.21 -29.70 15.59
CA LEU A 3 3.85 -30.96 16.25
C LEU A 3 2.52 -30.76 16.99
N LEU A 4 1.45 -31.37 16.48
CA LEU A 4 0.24 -31.63 17.26
C LEU A 4 0.52 -32.89 18.09
N SER A 5 0.91 -32.70 19.35
CA SER A 5 1.07 -33.77 20.32
C SER A 5 0.02 -33.60 21.42
N THR A 6 -1.21 -34.00 21.12
CA THR A 6 -2.25 -34.25 22.12
C THR A 6 -2.74 -35.68 21.93
N LEU A 7 -2.50 -36.51 22.95
CA LEU A 7 -2.91 -37.91 23.00
C LEU A 7 -4.44 -38.01 22.88
N ALA A 8 -4.93 -38.45 21.73
CA ALA A 8 -6.29 -38.96 21.61
C ALA A 8 -6.37 -40.31 22.32
N LEU A 9 -7.26 -40.44 23.30
CA LEU A 9 -7.73 -41.74 23.77
C LEU A 9 -8.38 -42.46 22.58
N ALA A 10 -8.08 -43.75 22.42
CA ALA A 10 -8.39 -44.53 21.23
C ALA A 10 -9.84 -44.35 20.73
N GLY A 11 -9.98 -43.70 19.56
CA GLY A 11 -11.20 -43.71 18.75
C GLY A 11 -12.02 -42.42 18.69
N ASP A 12 -11.72 -41.39 19.49
CA ASP A 12 -12.35 -40.07 19.33
C ASP A 12 -11.38 -39.06 18.71
N PHE A 13 -11.57 -38.80 17.42
CA PHE A 13 -10.76 -37.87 16.64
C PHE A 13 -11.48 -36.55 16.32
N ALA A 14 -12.66 -36.30 16.88
CA ALA A 14 -13.43 -35.09 16.58
C ALA A 14 -12.68 -33.83 17.05
N GLU A 15 -12.23 -33.80 18.30
CA GLU A 15 -11.49 -32.67 18.86
C GLU A 15 -10.13 -32.45 18.15
N PRO A 16 -9.28 -33.49 17.93
CA PRO A 16 -8.08 -33.35 17.11
C PRO A 16 -8.34 -32.83 15.68
N ALA A 17 -9.43 -33.27 15.03
CA ALA A 17 -9.80 -32.79 13.71
C ALA A 17 -10.20 -31.30 13.72
N ASP A 18 -10.94 -30.87 14.75
CA ASP A 18 -11.27 -29.46 14.96
C ASP A 18 -10.03 -28.61 15.22
N ALA A 19 -9.09 -29.11 16.04
CA ALA A 19 -7.82 -28.44 16.30
C ALA A 19 -6.99 -28.26 15.03
N TYR A 20 -6.97 -29.25 14.14
CA TYR A 20 -6.31 -29.14 12.83
C TYR A 20 -6.93 -28.04 11.95
N VAL A 21 -8.27 -27.98 11.87
CA VAL A 21 -8.96 -26.92 11.10
C VAL A 21 -8.68 -25.55 11.69
N GLY A 22 -8.74 -25.40 13.01
CA GLY A 22 -8.41 -24.17 13.72
C GLY A 22 -6.98 -23.72 13.40
N LEU A 23 -6.02 -24.64 13.51
CA LEU A 23 -4.61 -24.35 13.21
C LEU A 23 -4.40 -23.88 11.77
N LEU A 24 -5.04 -24.52 10.79
CA LEU A 24 -4.95 -24.06 9.40
C LEU A 24 -5.55 -22.66 9.22
N ARG A 25 -6.71 -22.38 9.82
CA ARG A 25 -7.32 -21.04 9.70
C ARG A 25 -6.47 -19.94 10.34
N GLU A 26 -5.84 -20.23 11.46
CA GLU A 26 -5.09 -19.25 12.23
C GLU A 26 -3.67 -19.04 11.70
N SER A 27 -3.01 -20.12 11.25
CA SER A 27 -1.56 -20.11 11.03
C SER A 27 -1.13 -20.40 9.59
N TYR A 28 -2.03 -20.89 8.72
CA TYR A 28 -1.66 -21.19 7.34
C TYR A 28 -1.79 -19.95 6.46
N ALA A 29 -0.64 -19.47 5.95
CA ALA A 29 -0.54 -18.22 5.18
C ALA A 29 -1.38 -18.20 3.89
N TYR A 30 -1.76 -19.37 3.37
CA TYR A 30 -2.48 -19.51 2.11
C TYR A 30 -3.89 -20.12 2.29
N VAL A 31 -4.51 -19.90 3.46
CA VAL A 31 -5.87 -20.37 3.72
C VAL A 31 -6.91 -19.63 2.89
N GLU A 32 -6.67 -18.37 2.53
CA GLU A 32 -7.55 -17.60 1.66
C GLU A 32 -7.25 -17.93 0.19
N ARG A 33 -8.13 -18.68 -0.48
CA ARG A 33 -7.99 -19.06 -1.88
C ARG A 33 -9.27 -18.82 -2.67
N SER A 34 -9.11 -18.38 -3.91
CA SER A 34 -10.21 -18.11 -4.84
C SER A 34 -10.46 -19.23 -5.85
N ASP A 35 -9.54 -20.20 -5.96
CA ASP A 35 -9.62 -21.26 -6.95
C ASP A 35 -10.40 -22.50 -6.49
N PHE A 36 -10.70 -22.63 -5.20
CA PHE A 36 -11.66 -23.60 -4.67
C PHE A 36 -12.27 -23.14 -3.33
N ASP A 37 -13.38 -23.76 -2.93
CA ASP A 37 -14.03 -23.50 -1.64
C ASP A 37 -13.24 -24.15 -0.49
N VAL A 38 -12.38 -23.33 0.15
CA VAL A 38 -11.54 -23.76 1.26
C VAL A 38 -12.39 -24.19 2.46
N ASP A 39 -13.49 -23.50 2.74
CA ASP A 39 -14.33 -23.81 3.89
C ASP A 39 -15.02 -25.17 3.72
N ALA A 40 -15.52 -25.46 2.52
CA ALA A 40 -16.07 -26.79 2.20
C ALA A 40 -15.00 -27.89 2.28
N GLN A 41 -13.80 -27.63 1.76
CA GLN A 41 -12.70 -28.59 1.80
C GLN A 41 -12.23 -28.88 3.24
N LEU A 42 -12.14 -27.86 4.11
CA LEU A 42 -11.77 -28.03 5.52
C LEU A 42 -12.86 -28.77 6.29
N ARG A 43 -14.15 -28.46 6.08
CA ARG A 43 -15.27 -29.21 6.68
C ARG A 43 -15.22 -30.69 6.28
N HIS A 44 -15.04 -30.97 4.99
CA HIS A 44 -14.94 -32.34 4.47
C HIS A 44 -13.75 -33.10 5.05
N THR A 45 -12.59 -32.44 5.14
CA THR A 45 -11.38 -33.04 5.75
C THR A 45 -11.62 -33.36 7.22
N ARG A 46 -12.25 -32.44 7.95
CA ARG A 46 -12.58 -32.62 9.38
C ARG A 46 -13.56 -33.76 9.62
N GLU A 47 -14.62 -33.85 8.83
CA GLU A 47 -15.61 -34.93 8.93
C GLU A 47 -14.97 -36.30 8.69
N ARG A 48 -14.12 -36.42 7.67
CA ARG A 48 -13.41 -37.67 7.36
C ARG A 48 -12.40 -38.05 8.44
N ALA A 49 -11.62 -37.08 8.93
CA ALA A 49 -10.65 -37.32 9.98
C ALA A 49 -11.32 -37.70 11.31
N ALA A 50 -12.40 -37.02 11.70
CA ALA A 50 -13.17 -37.35 12.90
C ALA A 50 -13.76 -38.77 12.88
N ALA A 51 -14.05 -39.29 11.67
CA ALA A 51 -14.58 -40.64 11.47
C ALA A 51 -13.49 -41.73 11.32
N ALA A 52 -12.22 -41.38 11.50
CA ALA A 52 -11.13 -42.34 11.38
C ALA A 52 -11.20 -43.44 12.45
N ALA A 53 -10.89 -44.68 12.05
CA ALA A 53 -10.96 -45.83 12.95
C ALA A 53 -9.77 -45.92 13.93
N ASP A 54 -8.63 -45.35 13.53
CA ASP A 54 -7.38 -45.37 14.29
C ASP A 54 -6.50 -44.16 13.93
N GLU A 55 -5.39 -44.01 14.64
CA GLU A 55 -4.46 -42.89 14.49
C GLU A 55 -3.85 -42.82 13.08
N GLU A 56 -3.61 -43.96 12.43
CA GLU A 56 -3.02 -44.00 11.10
C GLU A 56 -4.04 -43.57 10.04
N ALA A 57 -5.29 -44.02 10.17
CA ALA A 57 -6.39 -43.55 9.36
C ALA A 57 -6.62 -42.04 9.56
N PHE A 58 -6.57 -41.55 10.81
CA PHE A 58 -6.70 -40.13 11.13
C PHE A 58 -5.63 -39.29 10.43
N ARG A 59 -4.36 -39.66 10.62
CA ARG A 59 -3.22 -39.02 9.95
C ARG A 59 -3.38 -39.03 8.42
N LEU A 60 -3.78 -40.16 7.85
CA LEU A 60 -3.91 -40.31 6.40
C LEU A 60 -5.03 -39.43 5.83
N GLU A 61 -6.17 -39.30 6.53
CA GLU A 61 -7.25 -38.41 6.11
C GLU A 61 -6.83 -36.94 6.16
N LEU A 62 -6.12 -36.50 7.21
CA LEU A 62 -5.54 -35.16 7.27
C LEU A 62 -4.52 -34.93 6.14
N TYR A 63 -3.65 -35.91 5.87
CA TYR A 63 -2.68 -35.84 4.79
C TYR A 63 -3.38 -35.66 3.44
N ARG A 64 -4.37 -36.49 3.12
CA ARG A 64 -5.10 -36.45 1.85
C ARG A 64 -5.88 -35.16 1.68
N GLY A 65 -6.57 -34.69 2.73
CA GLY A 65 -7.27 -33.41 2.70
C GLY A 65 -6.34 -32.22 2.46
N SER A 66 -5.13 -32.27 3.03
CA SER A 66 -4.08 -31.25 2.82
C SER A 66 -3.62 -31.15 1.36
N LEU A 67 -3.72 -32.23 0.57
CA LEU A 67 -3.34 -32.21 -0.85
C LEU A 67 -4.19 -31.25 -1.69
N ALA A 68 -5.41 -30.91 -1.25
CA ALA A 68 -6.26 -29.94 -1.91
C ALA A 68 -5.61 -28.54 -1.99
N PHE A 69 -4.73 -28.22 -1.05
CA PHE A 69 -4.03 -26.93 -1.00
C PHE A 69 -2.82 -26.85 -1.92
N THR A 70 -2.46 -27.93 -2.63
CA THR A 70 -1.38 -27.94 -3.62
C THR A 70 -0.05 -27.33 -3.13
N ASP A 71 0.19 -27.37 -1.81
CA ASP A 71 1.38 -26.79 -1.19
C ASP A 71 2.31 -27.92 -0.72
N PRO A 72 3.53 -28.02 -1.28
CA PRO A 72 4.51 -29.01 -0.85
C PRO A 72 5.01 -28.82 0.59
N HIS A 73 4.76 -27.68 1.23
CA HIS A 73 5.17 -27.39 2.61
C HIS A 73 4.09 -27.72 3.64
N LEU A 74 2.84 -27.92 3.22
CA LEU A 74 1.76 -28.39 4.08
C LEU A 74 1.83 -29.93 4.20
N LEU A 75 2.66 -30.39 5.13
CA LEU A 75 2.93 -31.82 5.35
C LEU A 75 2.34 -32.30 6.69
N ILE A 76 1.67 -33.44 6.64
CA ILE A 76 1.14 -34.14 7.82
C ILE A 76 2.05 -35.34 8.13
N GLY A 77 2.73 -35.26 9.26
CA GLY A 77 3.72 -36.25 9.69
C GLY A 77 3.28 -37.11 10.88
N PRO A 78 4.10 -38.12 11.25
CA PRO A 78 5.31 -38.54 10.54
C PRO A 78 4.97 -39.22 9.21
N LEU A 79 5.77 -38.95 8.17
CA LEU A 79 5.58 -39.57 6.85
C LEU A 79 6.03 -41.04 6.89
N ARG A 80 5.23 -41.92 6.31
CA ARG A 80 5.45 -43.37 6.22
C ARG A 80 6.04 -43.78 4.87
N ASP A 81 6.62 -44.97 4.78
CA ASP A 81 7.20 -45.48 3.54
C ASP A 81 6.20 -45.64 2.38
N VAL A 82 4.92 -45.78 2.72
CA VAL A 82 3.80 -45.88 1.77
C VAL A 82 3.28 -44.53 1.30
N ASP A 83 3.63 -43.44 1.97
CA ASP A 83 3.21 -42.09 1.57
C ASP A 83 3.92 -41.68 0.27
N PRO A 84 3.35 -40.75 -0.52
CA PRO A 84 4.04 -40.16 -1.66
C PRO A 84 5.36 -39.49 -1.30
N ASN A 85 6.27 -39.45 -2.27
CA ASN A 85 7.46 -38.63 -2.17
C ASN A 85 7.14 -37.14 -2.02
N VAL A 86 7.99 -36.43 -1.27
CA VAL A 86 7.83 -34.98 -1.06
C VAL A 86 8.37 -34.24 -2.27
N VAL A 87 7.51 -33.51 -2.98
CA VAL A 87 7.87 -32.61 -4.08
C VAL A 87 8.27 -31.25 -3.47
N PRO A 88 9.24 -30.49 -4.02
CA PRO A 88 10.12 -30.87 -5.13
C PRO A 88 11.34 -31.72 -4.69
N THR A 89 11.65 -31.78 -3.39
CA THR A 89 12.90 -32.36 -2.86
C THR A 89 13.20 -33.77 -3.37
N SER A 90 12.23 -34.67 -3.24
CA SER A 90 12.28 -36.08 -3.63
C SER A 90 11.49 -36.32 -4.91
N SER A 91 11.61 -35.43 -5.88
CA SER A 91 11.03 -35.60 -7.21
C SER A 91 12.08 -35.46 -8.28
N ASP A 92 11.87 -36.17 -9.39
CA ASP A 92 12.66 -36.08 -10.60
C ASP A 92 11.84 -35.89 -11.88
N LEU A 93 10.51 -35.95 -11.77
CA LEU A 93 9.57 -35.63 -12.85
C LEU A 93 8.62 -34.54 -12.40
N ARG A 94 8.36 -33.56 -13.27
CA ARG A 94 7.21 -32.66 -13.19
C ARG A 94 6.26 -32.99 -14.31
N VAL A 95 4.97 -33.19 -14.00
CA VAL A 95 3.95 -33.48 -15.01
C VAL A 95 2.78 -32.53 -14.88
N ALA A 96 2.05 -32.37 -15.97
CA ALA A 96 0.82 -31.59 -15.98
C ALA A 96 -0.14 -32.10 -17.05
N ARG A 97 -1.43 -31.87 -16.84
CA ARG A 97 -2.47 -32.23 -17.77
C ARG A 97 -2.54 -31.21 -18.91
N ARG A 98 -2.34 -31.66 -20.14
CA ARG A 98 -2.43 -30.88 -21.37
C ARG A 98 -3.26 -31.67 -22.40
N ASP A 99 -4.28 -31.02 -22.95
CA ASP A 99 -5.21 -31.60 -23.91
C ASP A 99 -5.76 -32.96 -23.47
N GLY A 100 -6.16 -33.04 -22.20
CA GLY A 100 -6.71 -34.25 -21.60
C GLY A 100 -5.70 -35.36 -21.26
N THR A 101 -4.40 -35.16 -21.53
CA THR A 101 -3.33 -36.15 -21.24
C THR A 101 -2.28 -35.60 -20.28
N PHE A 102 -1.66 -36.45 -19.47
CA PHE A 102 -0.54 -36.03 -18.62
C PHE A 102 0.77 -36.02 -19.40
N VAL A 103 1.47 -34.88 -19.38
CA VAL A 103 2.70 -34.65 -20.13
C VAL A 103 3.83 -34.32 -19.16
N VAL A 104 5.00 -34.91 -19.40
CA VAL A 104 6.25 -34.55 -18.71
C VAL A 104 6.62 -33.13 -19.10
N LEU A 105 6.62 -32.23 -18.13
CA LEU A 105 7.05 -30.84 -18.31
C LEU A 105 8.55 -30.70 -18.11
N ASP A 106 9.10 -31.42 -17.12
CA ASP A 106 10.49 -31.30 -16.75
C ASP A 106 11.02 -32.61 -16.16
N VAL A 107 12.34 -32.82 -16.29
CA VAL A 107 13.06 -33.98 -15.79
C VAL A 107 14.33 -33.50 -15.08
N ARG A 108 14.50 -33.87 -13.82
CA ARG A 108 15.66 -33.46 -13.03
C ARG A 108 16.93 -34.10 -13.58
N ALA A 109 17.92 -33.29 -13.94
CA ALA A 109 19.18 -33.77 -14.50
C ALA A 109 19.92 -34.73 -13.55
N GLY A 110 20.47 -35.81 -14.12
CA GLY A 110 21.22 -36.85 -13.40
C GLY A 110 20.37 -37.75 -12.49
N SER A 111 19.05 -37.58 -12.49
CA SER A 111 18.12 -38.43 -11.74
C SER A 111 17.89 -39.78 -12.43
N PRO A 112 17.26 -40.75 -11.74
CA PRO A 112 16.84 -42.01 -12.36
C PRO A 112 16.00 -41.83 -13.63
N ALA A 113 15.08 -40.87 -13.66
CA ALA A 113 14.27 -40.59 -14.85
C ALA A 113 15.11 -40.05 -16.03
N ASP A 114 16.06 -39.15 -15.76
CA ASP A 114 16.94 -38.60 -16.79
C ASP A 114 17.88 -39.67 -17.37
N LEU A 115 18.50 -40.48 -16.49
CA LEU A 115 19.38 -41.58 -16.88
C LEU A 115 18.65 -42.65 -17.70
N ALA A 116 17.35 -42.87 -17.45
CA ALA A 116 16.51 -43.76 -18.25
C ALA A 116 16.04 -43.15 -19.60
N GLY A 117 16.43 -41.89 -19.86
CA GLY A 117 16.16 -41.16 -21.09
C GLY A 117 14.76 -40.58 -21.19
N VAL A 118 14.07 -40.35 -20.06
CA VAL A 118 12.77 -39.64 -20.06
C VAL A 118 13.02 -38.19 -20.47
N ARG A 119 12.12 -37.62 -21.28
CA ARG A 119 12.26 -36.25 -21.81
C ARG A 119 10.95 -35.47 -21.67
N PRO A 120 11.04 -34.13 -21.53
CA PRO A 120 9.87 -33.26 -21.66
C PRO A 120 9.08 -33.52 -22.95
N GLY A 121 7.78 -33.33 -22.89
CA GLY A 121 6.84 -33.60 -23.99
C GLY A 121 6.36 -35.05 -24.09
N TRP A 122 6.96 -36.00 -23.36
CA TRP A 122 6.45 -37.37 -23.29
C TRP A 122 5.12 -37.43 -22.54
N LYS A 123 4.19 -38.25 -23.02
CA LYS A 123 2.91 -38.50 -22.34
C LYS A 123 3.09 -39.56 -21.28
N VAL A 124 2.62 -39.36 -20.06
CA VAL A 124 2.55 -40.41 -19.04
C VAL A 124 1.22 -41.12 -19.19
N LEU A 125 1.28 -42.43 -19.47
CA LEU A 125 0.11 -43.26 -19.74
C LEU A 125 -0.34 -44.01 -18.49
N THR A 126 0.61 -44.63 -17.77
CA THR A 126 0.31 -45.42 -16.57
C THR A 126 1.38 -45.29 -15.50
N VAL A 127 0.96 -45.40 -14.24
CA VAL A 127 1.79 -45.48 -13.03
C VAL A 127 1.43 -46.77 -12.30
N GLY A 128 2.41 -47.65 -12.07
CA GLY A 128 2.17 -48.93 -11.39
C GLY A 128 1.15 -49.84 -12.11
N GLY A 129 1.01 -49.70 -13.43
CA GLY A 129 0.03 -50.42 -14.24
C GLY A 129 -1.35 -49.75 -14.35
N GLU A 130 -1.64 -48.72 -13.55
CA GLU A 130 -2.91 -47.98 -13.58
C GLU A 130 -2.82 -46.72 -14.44
N ALA A 131 -3.93 -46.31 -15.06
CA ALA A 131 -3.99 -45.00 -15.72
C ALA A 131 -3.67 -43.88 -14.72
N VAL A 132 -3.01 -42.81 -15.16
CA VAL A 132 -2.57 -41.72 -14.25
C VAL A 132 -3.77 -41.11 -13.52
N GLU A 133 -4.91 -40.94 -14.20
CA GLU A 133 -6.15 -40.47 -13.60
C GLU A 133 -6.62 -41.35 -12.45
N ALA A 134 -6.57 -42.68 -12.63
CA ALA A 134 -6.95 -43.64 -11.60
C ALA A 134 -6.01 -43.58 -10.40
N ALA A 135 -4.69 -43.48 -10.64
CA ALA A 135 -3.69 -43.34 -9.59
C ALA A 135 -3.89 -42.05 -8.77
N VAL A 136 -4.22 -40.93 -9.42
CA VAL A 136 -4.54 -39.66 -8.72
C VAL A 136 -5.82 -39.80 -7.89
N GLN A 137 -6.86 -40.41 -8.45
CA GLN A 137 -8.11 -40.64 -7.71
C GLN A 137 -7.90 -41.56 -6.51
N ALA A 138 -7.06 -42.59 -6.66
CA ALA A 138 -6.67 -43.47 -5.56
C ALA A 138 -5.86 -42.74 -4.47
N LEU A 139 -5.00 -41.79 -4.87
CA LEU A 139 -4.27 -40.92 -3.94
C LEU A 139 -5.24 -40.07 -3.11
N TRP A 140 -6.20 -39.40 -3.76
CA TRP A 140 -7.19 -38.57 -3.07
C TRP A 140 -8.18 -39.40 -2.25
N ALA A 141 -8.60 -40.57 -2.73
CA ALA A 141 -9.59 -41.42 -2.09
C ALA A 141 -10.88 -40.65 -1.67
N GLY A 142 -11.29 -39.68 -2.48
CA GLY A 142 -12.43 -38.81 -2.23
C GLY A 142 -12.20 -37.69 -1.23
N ALA A 143 -10.97 -37.47 -0.73
CA ALA A 143 -10.67 -36.41 0.22
C ALA A 143 -10.57 -35.00 -0.41
N VAL A 144 -10.42 -34.88 -1.74
CA VAL A 144 -10.33 -33.59 -2.45
C VAL A 144 -11.62 -33.33 -3.23
N LEU A 145 -12.29 -32.20 -2.97
CA LEU A 145 -13.64 -31.92 -3.50
C LEU A 145 -13.64 -31.33 -4.92
N ALA A 146 -12.88 -30.26 -5.15
CA ALA A 146 -13.04 -29.43 -6.36
C ALA A 146 -12.28 -29.97 -7.59
N GLY A 147 -11.21 -30.75 -7.37
CA GLY A 147 -10.38 -31.32 -8.43
C GLY A 147 -9.96 -30.30 -9.48
N THR A 148 -9.45 -29.12 -9.05
CA THR A 148 -9.02 -28.05 -9.96
C THR A 148 -7.85 -28.50 -10.85
N ALA A 149 -7.58 -27.80 -11.95
CA ALA A 149 -6.46 -28.13 -12.83
C ALA A 149 -5.11 -28.17 -12.08
N ALA A 150 -4.89 -27.23 -11.15
CA ALA A 150 -3.69 -27.19 -10.31
C ALA A 150 -3.62 -28.40 -9.36
N GLN A 151 -4.76 -28.80 -8.77
CA GLN A 151 -4.83 -29.98 -7.91
C GLN A 151 -4.49 -31.26 -8.69
N TRP A 152 -5.03 -31.41 -9.90
CA TRP A 152 -4.68 -32.54 -10.79
C TRP A 152 -3.21 -32.56 -11.17
N ASP A 153 -2.63 -31.42 -11.57
CA ASP A 153 -1.22 -31.32 -11.96
C ASP A 153 -0.30 -31.66 -10.77
N TYR A 154 -0.64 -31.18 -9.57
CA TYR A 154 0.10 -31.47 -8.35
C TYR A 154 0.01 -32.94 -7.95
N ALA A 155 -1.20 -33.51 -7.91
CA ALA A 155 -1.41 -34.91 -7.57
C ALA A 155 -0.78 -35.86 -8.59
N ALA A 156 -0.87 -35.54 -9.89
CA ALA A 156 -0.18 -36.28 -10.94
C ALA A 156 1.33 -36.27 -10.73
N THR A 157 1.89 -35.11 -10.36
CA THR A 157 3.31 -34.99 -10.02
C THR A 157 3.68 -35.86 -8.81
N LEU A 158 2.83 -35.93 -7.77
CA LEU A 158 3.08 -36.83 -6.64
C LEU A 158 3.10 -38.30 -7.07
N VAL A 159 2.10 -38.78 -7.81
CA VAL A 159 1.99 -40.20 -8.15
C VAL A 159 3.10 -40.67 -9.10
N VAL A 160 3.52 -39.86 -10.08
CA VAL A 160 4.59 -40.26 -11.01
C VAL A 160 5.97 -40.30 -10.37
N ASN A 161 6.15 -39.64 -9.22
CA ASN A 161 7.38 -39.70 -8.42
C ASN A 161 7.35 -40.84 -7.38
N GLY A 162 6.22 -41.58 -7.30
CA GLY A 162 6.09 -42.77 -6.50
C GLY A 162 6.00 -42.53 -4.99
N ARG A 163 6.00 -43.63 -4.25
CA ARG A 163 6.00 -43.65 -2.78
C ARG A 163 7.41 -43.37 -2.24
N ARG A 164 7.51 -43.13 -0.94
CA ARG A 164 8.77 -42.83 -0.24
C ARG A 164 9.79 -43.98 -0.26
N THR A 165 9.37 -45.18 -0.63
CA THR A 165 10.24 -46.35 -0.85
C THR A 165 9.82 -47.11 -2.10
N GLY A 166 10.76 -47.89 -2.63
CA GLY A 166 10.54 -48.78 -3.77
C GLY A 166 10.69 -48.09 -5.13
N ASP A 167 10.97 -48.91 -6.14
CA ASP A 167 11.01 -48.49 -7.53
C ASP A 167 9.61 -48.20 -8.06
N ARG A 168 9.54 -47.41 -9.13
CA ARG A 168 8.27 -47.07 -9.79
C ARG A 168 8.26 -47.52 -11.24
N GLU A 169 7.19 -48.21 -11.61
CA GLU A 169 6.93 -48.59 -12.99
C GLU A 169 6.08 -47.52 -13.69
N LEU A 170 6.59 -46.95 -14.78
CA LEU A 170 5.91 -45.95 -15.57
C LEU A 170 5.82 -46.38 -17.05
N ARG A 171 4.70 -46.09 -17.69
CA ARG A 171 4.55 -46.23 -19.15
C ARG A 171 4.37 -44.87 -19.79
N PHE A 172 5.16 -44.59 -20.81
CA PHE A 172 5.16 -43.33 -21.55
C PHE A 172 4.69 -43.52 -22.99
N GLY A 173 4.03 -42.51 -23.55
CA GLY A 173 3.91 -42.27 -24.98
C GLY A 173 5.03 -41.34 -25.43
N THR A 174 5.84 -41.81 -26.39
CA THR A 174 7.00 -41.10 -26.94
C THR A 174 6.81 -40.88 -28.44
N PRO A 175 7.61 -40.03 -29.11
CA PRO A 175 7.58 -39.92 -30.57
C PRO A 175 7.82 -41.23 -31.31
N LYS A 176 8.50 -42.21 -30.67
CA LYS A 176 8.81 -43.53 -31.23
C LYS A 176 7.81 -44.62 -30.82
N GLY A 177 6.69 -44.25 -30.19
CA GLY A 177 5.70 -45.19 -29.65
C GLY A 177 5.72 -45.30 -28.13
N LYS A 178 5.19 -46.39 -27.58
CA LYS A 178 5.03 -46.57 -26.13
C LYS A 178 6.30 -47.16 -25.51
N LYS A 179 6.77 -46.62 -24.38
CA LYS A 179 7.93 -47.12 -23.63
C LYS A 179 7.53 -47.45 -22.19
N LYS A 180 7.85 -48.65 -21.70
CA LYS A 180 7.69 -49.05 -20.29
C LYS A 180 9.06 -48.94 -19.60
N LEU A 181 9.11 -48.32 -18.44
CA LEU A 181 10.34 -48.08 -17.67
C LEU A 181 10.10 -48.42 -16.20
N VAL A 182 11.09 -49.07 -15.57
CA VAL A 182 11.20 -49.18 -14.12
C VAL A 182 12.27 -48.18 -13.68
N LEU A 183 11.91 -47.23 -12.82
CA LEU A 183 12.77 -46.15 -12.38
C LEU A 183 13.05 -46.27 -10.89
N GLY A 184 14.32 -46.16 -10.50
CA GLY A 184 14.73 -46.12 -9.09
C GLY A 184 14.18 -44.90 -8.36
N ASN A 185 13.93 -45.00 -7.05
CA ASN A 185 13.23 -43.98 -6.27
C ASN A 185 13.96 -42.60 -6.28
N PRO A 186 13.28 -41.48 -6.58
CA PRO A 186 13.94 -40.16 -6.61
C PRO A 186 14.39 -39.68 -5.22
N ARG A 187 13.85 -40.25 -4.13
CA ARG A 187 14.31 -39.98 -2.76
C ARG A 187 15.74 -40.45 -2.54
N ASP A 188 16.12 -41.60 -3.10
CA ASP A 188 17.47 -42.14 -2.95
C ASP A 188 18.47 -41.21 -3.65
N PHE A 189 18.13 -40.76 -4.86
CA PHE A 189 18.89 -39.73 -5.56
C PHE A 189 18.98 -38.42 -4.75
N ALA A 190 17.87 -37.94 -4.18
CA ALA A 190 17.88 -36.73 -3.36
C ALA A 190 18.80 -36.85 -2.13
N SER A 191 18.90 -38.03 -1.52
CA SER A 191 19.87 -38.32 -0.46
C SER A 191 21.31 -38.23 -0.97
N THR A 192 21.62 -38.82 -2.13
CA THR A 192 22.98 -38.69 -2.71
C THR A 192 23.35 -37.25 -3.05
N VAL A 193 22.39 -36.39 -3.39
CA VAL A 193 22.64 -34.97 -3.64
C VAL A 193 22.99 -34.23 -2.34
N ARG A 194 22.36 -34.60 -1.21
CA ARG A 194 22.65 -34.00 0.10
C ARG A 194 24.04 -34.33 0.63
N GLU A 195 24.65 -35.42 0.16
CA GLU A 195 26.01 -35.82 0.52
C GLU A 195 27.08 -35.08 -0.30
N ARG A 196 26.68 -34.36 -1.35
CA ARG A 196 27.60 -33.57 -2.17
C ARG A 196 28.05 -32.30 -1.43
N PRO A 197 29.16 -31.67 -1.87
CA PRO A 197 29.54 -30.35 -1.36
C PRO A 197 28.40 -29.33 -1.51
N PRO A 198 28.27 -28.32 -0.64
CA PRO A 198 27.17 -27.34 -0.73
C PRO A 198 27.03 -26.63 -2.07
N VAL A 199 28.18 -26.41 -2.71
CA VAL A 199 28.30 -25.81 -4.03
C VAL A 199 29.25 -26.66 -4.87
N GLU A 200 28.87 -26.88 -6.12
CA GLU A 200 29.78 -27.33 -7.18
C GLU A 200 29.96 -26.22 -8.20
N VAL A 201 31.17 -26.09 -8.72
CA VAL A 201 31.51 -25.08 -9.74
C VAL A 201 32.05 -25.77 -10.97
N ALA A 202 31.37 -25.58 -12.09
CA ALA A 202 31.90 -25.91 -13.41
C ALA A 202 32.31 -24.60 -14.10
N ARG A 203 33.42 -24.62 -14.85
CA ARG A 203 33.89 -23.47 -15.62
C ARG A 203 34.11 -23.87 -17.07
N ASP A 204 33.60 -23.05 -17.98
CA ASP A 204 33.82 -23.15 -19.42
C ASP A 204 34.20 -21.76 -19.95
N GLY A 205 35.51 -21.55 -20.15
CA GLY A 205 36.07 -20.24 -20.49
C GLY A 205 35.72 -19.16 -19.46
N ASP A 206 34.97 -18.16 -19.89
CA ASP A 206 34.52 -17.03 -19.06
C ASP A 206 33.19 -17.30 -18.34
N LEU A 207 32.54 -18.44 -18.58
CA LEU A 207 31.29 -18.84 -17.93
C LEU A 207 31.58 -19.74 -16.73
N ALA A 208 31.10 -19.34 -15.54
CA ALA A 208 31.06 -20.19 -14.37
C ALA A 208 29.61 -20.62 -14.07
N VAL A 209 29.38 -21.92 -13.91
CA VAL A 209 28.12 -22.50 -13.47
C VAL A 209 28.26 -22.91 -12.01
N VAL A 210 27.57 -22.21 -11.12
CA VAL A 210 27.54 -22.47 -9.68
C VAL A 210 26.26 -23.25 -9.36
N ARG A 211 26.42 -24.50 -8.92
CA ARG A 211 25.31 -25.43 -8.64
C ARG A 211 25.14 -25.61 -7.13
N LEU A 212 23.96 -25.26 -6.62
CA LEU A 212 23.60 -25.40 -5.20
C LEU A 212 23.04 -26.80 -4.92
N ASN A 213 23.59 -27.52 -3.95
CA ASN A 213 23.28 -28.93 -3.67
C ASN A 213 22.20 -29.14 -2.58
N ASN A 214 21.08 -28.41 -2.65
CA ASN A 214 19.93 -28.60 -1.76
C ASN A 214 20.28 -28.53 -0.24
N GLN A 215 21.17 -27.61 0.12
CA GLN A 215 21.65 -27.36 1.49
C GLN A 215 21.43 -25.89 1.91
N LEU A 216 20.33 -25.26 1.46
CA LEU A 216 20.07 -23.83 1.68
C LEU A 216 19.92 -23.43 3.16
N GLY A 217 19.64 -24.38 4.05
CA GLY A 217 19.60 -24.15 5.50
C GLY A 217 20.97 -24.27 6.20
N ASP A 218 22.00 -24.74 5.49
CA ASP A 218 23.36 -24.87 6.03
C ASP A 218 24.15 -23.58 5.79
N ARG A 219 24.67 -22.99 6.88
CA ARG A 219 25.52 -21.78 6.82
C ARG A 219 26.80 -22.01 6.03
N ALA A 220 27.31 -23.25 5.94
CA ALA A 220 28.47 -23.58 5.12
C ALA A 220 28.24 -23.29 3.62
N THR A 221 26.97 -23.30 3.17
CA THR A 221 26.61 -22.93 1.80
C THR A 221 27.01 -21.50 1.46
N ILE A 222 26.91 -20.56 2.41
CA ILE A 222 27.26 -19.14 2.17
C ILE A 222 28.75 -19.02 1.83
N ALA A 223 29.60 -19.57 2.70
CA ALA A 223 31.05 -19.55 2.49
C ALA A 223 31.47 -20.28 1.19
N ALA A 224 30.78 -21.37 0.85
CA ALA A 224 31.03 -22.11 -0.39
C ALA A 224 30.66 -21.30 -1.65
N VAL A 225 29.61 -20.48 -1.60
CA VAL A 225 29.24 -19.55 -2.68
C VAL A 225 30.25 -18.40 -2.80
N ASP A 226 30.67 -17.82 -1.68
CA ASP A 226 31.69 -16.76 -1.67
C ASP A 226 33.01 -17.27 -2.26
N ALA A 227 33.42 -18.48 -1.90
CA ALA A 227 34.60 -19.14 -2.47
C ALA A 227 34.44 -19.44 -3.98
N ALA A 228 33.24 -19.85 -4.41
CA ALA A 228 32.95 -20.12 -5.82
C ALA A 228 33.05 -18.86 -6.70
N THR A 229 32.75 -17.69 -6.13
CA THR A 229 32.64 -16.40 -6.82
C THR A 229 33.90 -15.54 -6.70
N THR A 230 34.83 -15.85 -5.80
CA THR A 230 36.12 -15.15 -5.64
C THR A 230 37.18 -15.73 -6.60
N GLY A 231 37.54 -14.99 -7.65
CA GLY A 231 38.53 -15.41 -8.64
C GLY A 231 38.63 -14.57 -9.92
N ARG A 232 37.61 -13.76 -10.21
CA ARG A 232 37.69 -12.59 -11.11
C ARG A 232 36.76 -11.53 -10.55
N PRO A 233 37.17 -10.26 -10.41
CA PRO A 233 36.18 -9.21 -10.22
C PRO A 233 35.24 -9.26 -11.43
N PRO A 234 33.92 -9.13 -11.25
CA PRO A 234 33.02 -8.87 -12.37
C PRO A 234 33.60 -7.68 -13.13
N ARG A 235 33.95 -7.85 -14.42
CA ARG A 235 34.24 -6.72 -15.29
C ARG A 235 32.99 -5.84 -15.28
N ASP A 236 33.11 -4.66 -14.68
CA ASP A 236 32.18 -3.52 -14.77
C ASP A 236 30.68 -3.85 -14.67
N VAL A 237 30.31 -4.83 -13.85
CA VAL A 237 28.96 -4.90 -13.29
C VAL A 237 29.10 -4.95 -11.77
N TYR A 238 29.36 -3.78 -11.21
CA TYR A 238 29.07 -3.50 -9.81
C TYR A 238 27.54 -3.58 -9.63
N VAL A 239 26.98 -4.79 -9.47
CA VAL A 239 25.75 -4.88 -8.68
C VAL A 239 26.23 -4.71 -7.25
N LYS A 240 26.25 -3.46 -6.79
CA LYS A 240 26.35 -3.15 -5.35
C LYS A 240 25.38 -4.13 -4.68
N ALA A 241 25.82 -4.94 -3.70
CA ALA A 241 24.92 -5.81 -2.98
C ALA A 241 23.87 -4.93 -2.30
N VAL A 242 22.75 -4.71 -2.99
CA VAL A 242 21.60 -3.97 -2.49
C VAL A 242 20.98 -4.90 -1.48
N SER A 243 20.96 -4.49 -0.21
CA SER A 243 20.42 -5.33 0.85
C SER A 243 18.96 -5.68 0.54
N LEU A 244 18.44 -6.79 1.10
CA LEU A 244 17.02 -7.13 0.92
C LEU A 244 16.12 -5.97 1.39
N ASP A 245 16.54 -5.27 2.44
CA ASP A 245 15.91 -4.03 2.91
C ASP A 245 15.86 -2.98 1.80
N ASP A 246 17.01 -2.64 1.20
CA ASP A 246 17.08 -1.65 0.12
C ASP A 246 16.19 -2.04 -1.08
N ARG A 247 16.16 -3.34 -1.47
CA ARG A 247 15.31 -3.81 -2.59
C ARG A 247 13.82 -3.67 -2.30
N ILE A 248 13.40 -3.98 -1.08
CA ILE A 248 11.99 -3.83 -0.69
C ILE A 248 11.63 -2.36 -0.58
N ARG A 249 12.53 -1.53 -0.07
CA ARG A 249 12.33 -0.07 -0.04
C ARG A 249 12.22 0.52 -1.44
N ASP A 250 13.01 0.05 -2.40
CA ASP A 250 12.87 0.45 -3.79
C ASP A 250 11.47 0.11 -4.33
N GLN A 251 10.96 -1.10 -4.06
CA GLN A 251 9.58 -1.49 -4.42
C GLN A 251 8.52 -0.60 -3.75
N ILE A 252 8.68 -0.30 -2.45
CA ILE A 252 7.78 0.62 -1.73
C ILE A 252 7.77 2.01 -2.37
N TYR A 253 8.91 2.55 -2.79
CA TYR A 253 8.94 3.87 -3.43
C TYR A 253 8.55 3.82 -4.91
N GLU A 254 8.63 2.68 -5.59
CA GLU A 254 8.05 2.47 -6.91
C GLU A 254 6.52 2.50 -6.88
N ASP A 255 5.90 1.78 -5.93
CA ASP A 255 4.45 1.81 -5.71
C ASP A 255 4.11 1.96 -4.21
N PRO A 256 4.06 3.20 -3.68
CA PRO A 256 3.84 3.44 -2.26
C PRO A 256 2.42 3.19 -1.78
N ASP A 257 1.49 2.87 -2.69
CA ASP A 257 0.11 2.50 -2.32
C ASP A 257 -0.07 0.97 -2.23
N ASP A 258 0.93 0.16 -2.63
CA ASP A 258 0.94 -1.29 -2.46
C ASP A 258 1.39 -1.68 -1.03
N ASP A 259 0.45 -2.26 -0.27
CA ASP A 259 0.71 -2.74 1.09
C ASP A 259 1.60 -3.99 1.13
N GLY A 260 1.73 -4.73 0.03
CA GLY A 260 2.49 -5.99 -0.03
C GLY A 260 3.95 -5.80 0.39
N PRO A 261 4.74 -4.99 -0.33
CA PRO A 261 6.12 -4.68 0.03
C PRO A 261 6.26 -4.04 1.42
N ILE A 262 5.31 -3.18 1.82
CA ILE A 262 5.33 -2.51 3.13
C ILE A 262 5.18 -3.53 4.28
N ARG A 263 4.34 -4.56 4.12
CA ARG A 263 4.20 -5.64 5.12
C ARG A 263 5.46 -6.48 5.23
N VAL A 264 6.05 -6.86 4.10
CA VAL A 264 7.32 -7.61 4.10
C VAL A 264 8.42 -6.79 4.79
N TRP A 265 8.47 -5.48 4.54
CA TRP A 265 9.40 -4.58 5.23
C TRP A 265 9.15 -4.53 6.74
N ALA A 266 7.89 -4.41 7.18
CA ALA A 266 7.53 -4.41 8.59
C ALA A 266 7.97 -5.71 9.29
N ASP A 267 7.76 -6.87 8.64
CA ASP A 267 8.17 -8.17 9.16
C ASP A 267 9.69 -8.31 9.27
N LEU A 268 10.44 -7.83 8.27
CA LEU A 268 11.90 -7.82 8.31
C LEU A 268 12.43 -6.95 9.45
N LEU A 269 11.84 -5.77 9.66
CA LEU A 269 12.19 -4.89 10.77
C LEU A 269 11.86 -5.54 12.12
N LEU A 270 10.71 -6.20 12.26
CA LEU A 270 10.34 -6.93 13.47
C LEU A 270 11.31 -8.09 13.76
N GLN A 271 11.72 -8.84 12.73
CA GLN A 271 12.72 -9.91 12.86
C GLN A 271 14.09 -9.40 13.29
N ALA A 272 14.46 -8.19 12.86
CA ALA A 272 15.67 -7.51 13.27
C ALA A 272 15.56 -6.84 14.67
N GLU A 273 14.43 -7.01 15.36
CA GLU A 273 14.09 -6.31 16.61
C GLU A 273 14.14 -4.77 16.47
N ASP A 274 13.93 -4.26 15.26
CA ASP A 274 13.88 -2.83 14.98
C ASP A 274 12.49 -2.29 15.40
N PRO A 275 12.43 -1.28 16.30
CA PRO A 275 11.17 -0.66 16.73
C PRO A 275 10.36 -0.07 15.57
N MET A 276 10.99 0.18 14.42
CA MET A 276 10.33 0.60 13.20
C MET A 276 9.33 -0.42 12.67
N GLY A 277 9.59 -1.72 12.83
CA GLY A 277 8.66 -2.76 12.40
C GLY A 277 7.32 -2.65 13.13
N THR A 278 7.36 -2.40 14.43
CA THR A 278 6.15 -2.15 15.24
C THR A 278 5.43 -0.87 14.79
N PHE A 279 6.17 0.19 14.47
CA PHE A 279 5.58 1.44 14.00
C PHE A 279 4.82 1.25 12.67
N VAL A 280 5.43 0.59 11.69
CA VAL A 280 4.84 0.32 10.37
C VAL A 280 3.58 -0.54 10.52
N THR A 281 3.67 -1.65 11.29
CA THR A 281 2.53 -2.55 11.54
C THR A 281 1.35 -1.84 12.17
N LEU A 282 1.57 -0.98 13.17
CA LEU A 282 0.49 -0.21 13.79
C LEU A 282 -0.15 0.79 12.82
N GLN A 283 0.62 1.40 11.91
CA GLN A 283 0.04 2.27 10.89
C GLN A 283 -0.78 1.52 9.85
N LEU A 284 -0.35 0.32 9.43
CA LEU A 284 -1.12 -0.54 8.55
C LEU A 284 -2.43 -1.00 9.21
N GLU A 285 -2.39 -1.34 10.50
CA GLU A 285 -3.59 -1.69 11.27
C GLU A 285 -4.55 -0.50 11.42
N ALA A 286 -4.03 0.72 11.54
CA ALA A 286 -4.84 1.94 11.62
C ALA A 286 -5.66 2.21 10.34
N GLU A 287 -5.19 1.74 9.19
CA GLU A 287 -5.93 1.84 7.91
C GLU A 287 -7.10 0.85 7.85
N ARG A 288 -7.04 -0.25 8.61
CA ARG A 288 -8.07 -1.30 8.63
C ARG A 288 -9.10 -1.09 9.73
N ARG A 289 -8.66 -0.61 10.88
CA ARG A 289 -9.50 -0.43 12.07
C ARG A 289 -9.05 0.76 12.92
N PRO A 290 -9.96 1.34 13.72
CA PRO A 290 -9.56 2.29 14.75
C PRO A 290 -8.57 1.66 15.75
N LEU A 291 -7.43 2.32 15.96
CA LEU A 291 -6.47 1.92 16.99
C LEU A 291 -7.00 2.18 18.41
N LEU A 292 -6.67 1.29 19.32
CA LEU A 292 -6.90 1.41 20.75
C LEU A 292 -6.07 2.55 21.36
N THR A 293 -6.48 3.05 22.52
CA THR A 293 -5.77 4.15 23.21
C THR A 293 -4.30 3.81 23.49
N LYS A 294 -3.99 2.57 23.88
CA LYS A 294 -2.62 2.10 24.14
C LYS A 294 -1.78 2.04 22.85
N GLU A 295 -2.36 1.57 21.75
CA GLU A 295 -1.71 1.51 20.44
C GLU A 295 -1.39 2.92 19.92
N LYS A 296 -2.33 3.87 20.05
CA LYS A 296 -2.11 5.28 19.72
C LYS A 296 -0.99 5.91 20.56
N ALA A 297 -0.93 5.60 21.85
CA ALA A 297 0.12 6.10 22.72
C ALA A 297 1.50 5.52 22.32
N LEU A 298 1.57 4.23 22.00
CA LEU A 298 2.78 3.59 21.52
C LEU A 298 3.24 4.18 20.18
N LEU A 299 2.32 4.37 19.23
CA LEU A 299 2.62 4.99 17.94
C LEU A 299 3.23 6.38 18.10
N ARG A 300 2.69 7.22 19.00
CA ARG A 300 3.25 8.54 19.33
C ARG A 300 4.65 8.43 19.94
N LYS A 301 4.85 7.48 20.86
CA LYS A 301 6.15 7.25 21.50
C LYS A 301 7.22 6.84 20.47
N LEU A 302 6.87 5.91 19.57
CA LEU A 302 7.76 5.46 18.50
C LEU A 302 8.08 6.59 17.52
N LEU A 303 7.08 7.38 17.11
CA LEU A 303 7.28 8.52 16.24
C LEU A 303 8.22 9.56 16.87
N GLU A 304 8.08 9.84 18.17
CA GLU A 304 8.94 10.78 18.87
C GLU A 304 10.38 10.28 18.97
N ALA A 305 10.57 8.99 19.29
CA ALA A 305 11.89 8.40 19.45
C ALA A 305 12.65 8.22 18.13
N HIS A 306 11.95 7.95 17.02
CA HIS A 306 12.56 7.49 15.77
C HIS A 306 12.28 8.40 14.56
N ARG A 307 11.77 9.63 14.78
CA ARG A 307 11.36 10.53 13.69
C ARG A 307 12.44 10.79 12.65
N THR A 308 13.68 11.05 13.10
CA THR A 308 14.79 11.36 12.20
C THR A 308 15.17 10.14 11.34
N THR A 309 15.19 8.95 11.94
CA THR A 309 15.44 7.69 11.24
C THR A 309 14.36 7.42 10.19
N LEU A 310 13.10 7.68 10.55
CA LEU A 310 11.93 7.59 9.67
C LEU A 310 12.00 8.52 8.45
N LEU A 311 12.57 9.72 8.62
CA LEU A 311 12.79 10.67 7.54
C LEU A 311 14.00 10.32 6.66
N GLY A 312 14.94 9.54 7.18
CA GLY A 312 16.15 9.08 6.51
C GLY A 312 16.85 10.17 5.68
N PRO A 313 17.12 9.98 4.38
CA PRO A 313 17.79 10.96 3.54
C PRO A 313 17.07 12.32 3.44
N LEU A 314 15.76 12.37 3.70
CA LEU A 314 14.98 13.62 3.67
C LEU A 314 15.02 14.40 5.00
N ALA A 315 15.56 13.81 6.08
CA ALA A 315 15.64 14.46 7.39
C ALA A 315 16.26 15.88 7.37
N PRO A 316 17.30 16.18 6.57
CA PRO A 316 17.89 17.52 6.52
C PRO A 316 17.00 18.61 5.91
N VAL A 317 15.94 18.23 5.19
CA VAL A 317 15.08 19.17 4.44
C VAL A 317 13.63 19.16 4.90
N VAL A 318 13.23 18.21 5.74
CA VAL A 318 11.88 18.11 6.30
C VAL A 318 11.87 18.68 7.71
N ASP A 319 10.94 19.59 8.00
CA ASP A 319 10.66 20.01 9.38
C ASP A 319 10.03 18.83 10.13
N PRO A 320 10.74 18.20 11.09
CA PRO A 320 10.27 16.99 11.73
C PRO A 320 8.93 17.20 12.45
N ALA A 321 8.65 18.40 12.97
CA ALA A 321 7.41 18.69 13.69
C ALA A 321 6.17 18.57 12.80
N THR A 322 6.35 18.70 11.48
CA THR A 322 5.27 18.71 10.48
C THR A 322 5.18 17.42 9.67
N ALA A 323 6.13 16.50 9.88
CA ALA A 323 6.16 15.22 9.18
C ALA A 323 4.98 14.34 9.58
N VAL A 324 4.15 14.00 8.60
CA VAL A 324 3.04 13.06 8.73
C VAL A 324 3.41 11.77 8.02
N PHE A 325 3.37 10.68 8.75
CA PHE A 325 3.65 9.33 8.23
C PHE A 325 2.36 8.55 8.06
N ARG A 326 2.26 7.79 6.97
CA ARG A 326 1.23 6.77 6.74
C ARG A 326 1.91 5.50 6.26
N ARG A 327 1.45 4.34 6.73
CA ARG A 327 2.02 3.03 6.37
C ARG A 327 3.55 2.96 6.55
N GLY A 328 4.08 3.67 7.54
CA GLY A 328 5.51 3.71 7.84
C GLY A 328 6.37 4.64 6.97
N ILE A 329 5.78 5.32 5.98
CA ILE A 329 6.50 6.19 5.03
C ILE A 329 6.01 7.63 5.09
N LEU A 330 6.85 8.57 4.65
CA LEU A 330 6.53 9.99 4.69
C LEU A 330 5.39 10.30 3.70
N HIS A 331 4.30 10.87 4.21
CA HIS A 331 3.11 11.18 3.43
C HIS A 331 2.92 12.69 3.22
N ALA A 332 3.18 13.48 4.26
CA ALA A 332 3.15 14.94 4.18
C ALA A 332 4.24 15.59 5.04
N ALA A 333 4.73 16.76 4.64
CA ALA A 333 5.75 17.49 5.38
C ALA A 333 5.84 18.96 4.98
N HIS A 334 6.39 19.78 5.88
CA HIS A 334 6.99 21.06 5.48
C HIS A 334 8.43 20.82 5.06
N VAL A 335 8.81 21.40 3.91
CA VAL A 335 10.09 21.16 3.26
C VAL A 335 10.80 22.49 3.05
N ARG A 336 12.04 22.57 3.55
CA ARG A 336 12.96 23.68 3.32
C ARG A 336 14.29 23.11 2.86
N PHE A 337 14.91 23.77 1.88
CA PHE A 337 16.26 23.42 1.44
C PHE A 337 17.24 24.47 1.96
N PRO A 338 17.98 24.19 3.05
CA PRO A 338 18.94 25.13 3.63
C PRO A 338 20.01 25.61 2.64
N THR A 339 20.39 24.77 1.68
CA THR A 339 21.44 25.08 0.70
C THR A 339 21.08 24.59 -0.71
N PRO A 340 21.57 25.25 -1.77
CA PRO A 340 21.42 24.76 -3.15
C PRO A 340 21.99 23.37 -3.38
N ALA A 341 23.11 23.02 -2.73
CA ALA A 341 23.73 21.71 -2.86
C ALA A 341 22.82 20.57 -2.35
N LEU A 342 22.21 20.77 -1.18
CA LEU A 342 21.29 19.79 -0.60
C LEU A 342 20.01 19.65 -1.43
N ARG A 343 19.53 20.76 -2.01
CA ARG A 343 18.44 20.75 -2.99
C ARG A 343 18.80 19.89 -4.20
N ASP A 344 19.97 20.12 -4.80
CA ASP A 344 20.35 19.41 -6.02
C ASP A 344 20.61 17.93 -5.76
N GLN A 345 21.09 17.57 -4.56
CA GLN A 345 21.24 16.17 -4.13
C GLN A 345 19.90 15.47 -3.89
N LEU A 346 18.96 16.12 -3.20
CA LEU A 346 17.75 15.44 -2.70
C LEU A 346 16.52 15.64 -3.57
N ARG A 347 16.50 16.60 -4.50
CA ARG A 347 15.31 16.90 -5.31
C ARG A 347 14.81 15.67 -6.08
N GLU A 348 15.69 14.82 -6.61
CA GLU A 348 15.31 13.64 -7.39
C GLU A 348 15.30 12.35 -6.56
N HIS A 349 15.40 12.46 -5.22
CA HIS A 349 15.49 11.29 -4.36
C HIS A 349 14.20 10.46 -4.39
N PRO A 350 14.26 9.12 -4.54
CA PRO A 350 13.08 8.26 -4.66
C PRO A 350 12.08 8.37 -3.51
N TRP A 351 12.52 8.75 -2.31
CA TRP A 351 11.66 8.90 -1.14
C TRP A 351 10.57 9.96 -1.30
N TRP A 352 10.74 10.91 -2.22
CA TRP A 352 9.69 11.87 -2.55
C TRP A 352 8.47 11.22 -3.21
N ARG A 353 8.60 10.00 -3.75
CA ARG A 353 7.49 9.28 -4.40
C ARG A 353 6.39 8.90 -3.42
N SER A 354 6.65 8.74 -2.12
CA SER A 354 5.59 8.49 -1.14
C SER A 354 4.84 9.76 -0.73
N VAL A 355 5.45 10.94 -0.92
CA VAL A 355 4.91 12.20 -0.43
C VAL A 355 3.76 12.67 -1.30
N ARG A 356 2.58 12.88 -0.68
CA ARG A 356 1.35 13.34 -1.36
C ARG A 356 1.08 14.83 -1.14
N GLN A 357 1.56 15.38 -0.03
CA GLN A 357 1.38 16.79 0.31
C GLN A 357 2.66 17.42 0.82
N ILE A 358 2.97 18.62 0.35
CA ILE A 358 4.11 19.38 0.84
C ILE A 358 3.69 20.82 1.14
N VAL A 359 4.36 21.43 2.10
CA VAL A 359 4.37 22.89 2.28
C VAL A 359 5.81 23.33 2.11
N THR A 360 6.08 24.29 1.24
CA THR A 360 7.47 24.71 0.99
C THR A 360 7.61 26.22 0.84
N ASP A 361 8.85 26.70 1.02
CA ASP A 361 9.24 28.05 0.65
C ASP A 361 9.55 28.07 -0.87
N PRO A 362 9.04 29.07 -1.62
CA PRO A 362 9.30 29.17 -3.05
C PRO A 362 10.71 29.74 -3.30
N PRO A 363 11.59 29.13 -4.13
CA PRO A 363 11.30 28.27 -5.28
C PRO A 363 12.29 27.08 -5.40
N HIS A 364 12.05 25.98 -4.70
CA HIS A 364 13.02 24.86 -4.68
C HIS A 364 12.57 23.56 -5.35
N LEU A 365 11.36 23.53 -5.91
CA LEU A 365 10.79 22.32 -6.49
C LEU A 365 10.49 22.55 -7.97
N ARG A 366 11.32 21.98 -8.86
CA ARG A 366 11.04 21.91 -10.29
C ARG A 366 10.34 20.59 -10.62
N SER A 367 9.49 20.61 -11.64
CA SER A 367 8.73 19.48 -12.15
C SER A 367 9.64 18.28 -12.49
N GLY A 368 9.36 17.11 -11.90
CA GLY A 368 10.07 15.84 -12.14
C GLY A 368 10.42 15.08 -10.86
N ALA A 369 10.74 15.82 -9.79
CA ALA A 369 11.10 15.33 -8.45
C ALA A 369 9.94 14.68 -7.66
N LEU A 370 8.71 15.08 -7.95
CA LEU A 370 7.54 14.87 -7.08
C LEU A 370 6.37 14.23 -7.86
N PRO A 371 6.54 13.03 -8.44
CA PRO A 371 5.55 12.45 -9.33
C PRO A 371 4.20 12.20 -8.66
N ASN A 372 4.17 12.07 -7.33
CA ASN A 372 2.97 11.73 -6.58
C ASN A 372 2.43 12.85 -5.68
N VAL A 373 3.07 14.03 -5.66
CA VAL A 373 2.54 15.15 -4.89
C VAL A 373 1.26 15.65 -5.55
N ARG A 374 0.16 15.61 -4.81
CA ARG A 374 -1.17 16.06 -5.21
C ARG A 374 -1.51 17.45 -4.67
N ARG A 375 -0.89 17.85 -3.56
CA ARG A 375 -1.18 19.12 -2.87
C ARG A 375 0.08 19.88 -2.54
N ILE A 376 0.13 21.15 -2.94
CA ILE A 376 1.25 22.05 -2.62
C ILE A 376 0.72 23.24 -1.83
N GLY A 377 1.14 23.34 -0.58
CA GLY A 377 0.94 24.48 0.30
C GLY A 377 2.17 25.40 0.29
N MET A 378 1.99 26.64 0.73
CA MET A 378 3.07 27.60 0.87
C MET A 378 3.10 28.17 2.28
N ARG A 379 4.30 28.27 2.85
CA ARG A 379 4.48 28.87 4.18
C ARG A 379 4.54 30.39 4.03
N LEU A 380 3.65 31.08 4.72
CA LEU A 380 3.84 32.49 5.04
C LEU A 380 4.79 32.58 6.23
N VAL A 381 6.01 33.05 6.02
CA VAL A 381 6.93 33.35 7.11
C VAL A 381 6.62 34.77 7.60
N GLU A 382 6.16 34.91 8.83
CA GLU A 382 6.21 36.19 9.54
C GLU A 382 7.66 36.43 9.96
N VAL A 383 8.30 37.47 9.41
CA VAL A 383 9.68 37.85 9.77
C VAL A 383 9.64 38.61 11.09
N PRO A 384 10.31 38.14 12.16
CA PRO A 384 10.44 38.92 13.39
C PRO A 384 11.52 39.99 13.21
N GLY A 385 11.14 41.25 13.35
CA GLY A 385 12.06 42.37 13.63
C GLY A 385 12.73 42.99 12.40
N THR A 386 12.13 44.05 11.87
CA THR A 386 12.85 45.17 11.25
C THR A 386 12.39 46.45 11.92
N GLU A 387 13.26 47.03 12.75
CA GLU A 387 13.07 48.32 13.38
C GLU A 387 13.15 49.44 12.34
N THR A 388 12.01 49.99 11.94
CA THR A 388 11.89 51.42 11.64
C THR A 388 10.51 51.87 12.12
N GLY A 389 10.50 52.72 13.15
CA GLY A 389 9.31 53.02 13.93
C GLY A 389 8.17 53.65 13.13
N SER A 390 7.00 53.03 13.17
CA SER A 390 5.76 53.61 13.71
C SER A 390 4.60 52.61 13.55
N LEU A 391 3.86 52.40 14.66
CA LEU A 391 2.70 51.51 14.85
C LEU A 391 2.97 49.98 14.88
N PRO A 392 2.41 49.25 15.87
CA PRO A 392 2.56 47.80 15.98
C PRO A 392 1.67 47.09 14.95
N GLY A 393 2.27 46.43 13.95
CA GLY A 393 1.55 45.52 13.04
C GLY A 393 1.88 45.60 11.54
N GLU A 394 3.08 46.03 11.13
CA GLU A 394 3.50 45.93 9.73
C GLU A 394 4.13 44.56 9.42
N LEU A 395 3.42 43.76 8.61
CA LEU A 395 3.96 42.59 7.91
C LEU A 395 4.87 43.08 6.76
N VAL A 396 6.17 42.82 6.84
CA VAL A 396 7.05 42.91 5.67
C VAL A 396 6.84 41.66 4.81
N GLN A 397 6.27 41.85 3.62
CA GLN A 397 5.56 40.85 2.83
C GLN A 397 6.30 40.43 1.55
N HIS A 398 7.63 40.63 1.47
CA HIS A 398 8.29 40.81 0.18
C HIS A 398 8.72 39.53 -0.57
N ASP A 399 9.02 38.39 0.07
CA ASP A 399 9.57 37.23 -0.66
C ASP A 399 8.59 36.08 -0.91
N GLY A 400 7.54 35.91 -0.10
CA GLY A 400 6.59 34.80 -0.26
C GLY A 400 5.58 34.97 -1.40
N GLN A 401 5.19 36.21 -1.72
CA GLN A 401 4.13 36.52 -2.69
C GLN A 401 4.57 36.23 -4.13
N ALA A 402 5.62 36.93 -4.61
CA ALA A 402 6.11 36.78 -5.99
C ALA A 402 6.52 35.34 -6.30
N ALA A 403 7.09 34.67 -5.31
CA ALA A 403 7.66 33.36 -5.46
C ALA A 403 6.58 32.25 -5.51
N SER A 404 5.39 32.46 -4.90
CA SER A 404 4.22 31.59 -5.08
C SER A 404 3.66 31.59 -6.50
N TRP A 405 3.51 32.77 -7.08
CA TRP A 405 3.07 32.94 -8.48
C TRP A 405 4.13 32.44 -9.47
N THR A 406 5.41 32.65 -9.17
CA THR A 406 6.52 32.13 -9.97
C THR A 406 6.51 30.59 -10.00
N LEU A 407 6.26 29.94 -8.86
CA LEU A 407 6.15 28.49 -8.80
C LEU A 407 4.92 27.99 -9.57
N LEU A 408 3.76 28.61 -9.38
CA LEU A 408 2.55 28.25 -10.13
C LEU A 408 2.79 28.39 -11.64
N ALA A 409 3.42 29.48 -12.09
CA ALA A 409 3.77 29.70 -13.49
C ALA A 409 4.72 28.63 -14.03
N ALA A 410 5.73 28.24 -13.26
CA ALA A 410 6.67 27.19 -13.64
C ALA A 410 5.99 25.83 -13.77
N LEU A 411 5.06 25.50 -12.86
CA LEU A 411 4.28 24.27 -12.90
C LEU A 411 3.29 24.25 -14.07
N ALA A 412 2.59 25.36 -14.30
CA ALA A 412 1.66 25.54 -15.41
C ALA A 412 2.35 25.41 -16.78
N LYS A 413 3.60 25.86 -16.90
CA LYS A 413 4.42 25.75 -18.13
C LYS A 413 5.17 24.41 -18.25
N SER A 414 4.98 23.48 -17.32
CA SER A 414 5.62 22.16 -17.37
C SER A 414 5.16 21.39 -18.62
N ARG A 415 6.13 20.82 -19.36
CA ARG A 415 5.83 19.95 -20.52
C ARG A 415 5.26 18.59 -20.11
N THR A 416 5.45 18.20 -18.86
CA THR A 416 4.93 16.96 -18.30
C THR A 416 3.67 17.27 -17.51
N PRO A 417 2.53 16.62 -17.79
CA PRO A 417 1.32 16.81 -16.99
C PRO A 417 1.58 16.40 -15.55
N LEU A 418 1.34 17.33 -14.62
CA LEU A 418 1.52 17.10 -13.20
C LEU A 418 0.18 16.77 -12.55
N PRO A 419 0.13 15.80 -11.63
CA PRO A 419 -1.10 15.40 -10.97
C PRO A 419 -1.45 16.30 -9.76
N ILE A 420 -1.21 17.61 -9.89
CA ILE A 420 -1.49 18.55 -8.81
C ILE A 420 -3.00 18.82 -8.80
N GLU A 421 -3.66 18.41 -7.73
CA GLU A 421 -5.10 18.56 -7.52
C GLU A 421 -5.45 19.82 -6.74
N ALA A 422 -4.55 20.24 -5.83
CA ALA A 422 -4.71 21.45 -5.05
C ALA A 422 -3.42 22.28 -4.99
N PHE A 423 -3.54 23.60 -5.16
CA PHE A 423 -2.41 24.52 -5.07
C PHE A 423 -2.74 25.74 -4.20
N CYS A 424 -1.80 26.15 -3.36
CA CYS A 424 -1.92 27.32 -2.51
C CYS A 424 -1.07 28.47 -3.05
N VAL A 425 -1.66 29.65 -3.23
CA VAL A 425 -1.00 30.86 -3.73
C VAL A 425 -1.26 31.99 -2.76
N VAL A 426 -0.22 32.77 -2.46
CA VAL A 426 -0.38 34.01 -1.70
C VAL A 426 -0.75 35.13 -2.66
N VAL A 427 -1.90 35.77 -2.45
CA VAL A 427 -2.33 36.89 -3.30
C VAL A 427 -1.51 38.13 -2.95
N PRO A 428 -0.81 38.75 -3.92
CA PRO A 428 -0.03 39.96 -3.67
C PRO A 428 -0.92 41.16 -3.38
N ASP A 429 -0.34 42.15 -2.71
CA ASP A 429 -1.02 43.43 -2.42
C ASP A 429 -1.33 44.23 -3.68
N THR A 430 -0.56 44.02 -4.75
CA THR A 430 -0.84 44.49 -6.11
C THR A 430 -0.99 43.29 -7.04
N PHE A 431 -2.20 43.08 -7.55
CA PHE A 431 -2.52 42.06 -8.54
C PHE A 431 -2.65 42.72 -9.92
N GLY A 432 -1.92 42.22 -10.90
CA GLY A 432 -1.86 42.78 -12.26
C GLY A 432 -1.80 41.73 -13.35
N ASP A 433 -1.45 42.17 -14.56
CA ASP A 433 -1.48 41.36 -15.78
C ASP A 433 -0.54 40.14 -15.71
N ASP A 434 0.59 40.24 -14.99
CA ASP A 434 1.52 39.13 -14.80
C ASP A 434 0.88 37.94 -14.09
N GLN A 435 0.05 38.17 -13.07
CA GLN A 435 -0.63 37.08 -12.36
C GLN A 435 -1.80 36.53 -13.18
N LEU A 436 -2.49 37.37 -13.95
CA LEU A 436 -3.53 36.92 -14.88
C LEU A 436 -2.94 36.01 -15.96
N ALA A 437 -1.79 36.36 -16.52
CA ALA A 437 -1.09 35.52 -17.48
C ALA A 437 -0.72 34.14 -16.92
N VAL A 438 -0.36 34.05 -15.63
CA VAL A 438 -0.13 32.75 -14.97
C VAL A 438 -1.41 31.91 -14.89
N LEU A 439 -2.58 32.56 -14.73
CA LEU A 439 -3.86 31.86 -14.70
C LEU A 439 -4.30 31.35 -16.07
N ASP A 440 -3.95 32.06 -17.15
CA ASP A 440 -4.17 31.60 -18.53
C ASP A 440 -3.41 30.30 -18.81
N ASP A 441 -2.23 30.15 -18.22
CA ASP A 441 -1.39 28.95 -18.36
C ASP A 441 -1.88 27.75 -17.53
N LEU A 442 -2.88 27.89 -16.65
CA LEU A 442 -3.37 26.78 -15.79
C LEU A 442 -3.89 25.56 -16.56
N SER A 443 -4.17 25.70 -17.86
CA SER A 443 -4.47 24.56 -18.73
C SER A 443 -3.38 23.47 -18.72
N GLY A 444 -2.12 23.83 -18.41
CA GLY A 444 -1.03 22.88 -18.20
C GLY A 444 -1.12 22.05 -16.90
N LEU A 445 -2.07 22.36 -16.01
CA LEU A 445 -2.39 21.60 -14.80
C LEU A 445 -3.81 20.99 -14.90
N PRO A 446 -4.03 20.01 -15.80
CA PRO A 446 -5.37 19.46 -16.08
C PRO A 446 -6.01 18.74 -14.87
N ALA A 447 -5.19 18.34 -13.90
CA ALA A 447 -5.63 17.72 -12.65
C ALA A 447 -6.05 18.72 -11.57
N LEU A 448 -5.79 20.03 -11.74
CA LEU A 448 -6.09 21.02 -10.71
C LEU A 448 -7.62 21.12 -10.52
N ARG A 449 -8.05 20.92 -9.28
CA ARG A 449 -9.47 20.99 -8.86
C ARG A 449 -9.69 22.03 -7.77
N GLU A 450 -8.66 22.33 -7.01
CA GLU A 450 -8.71 23.25 -5.87
C GLU A 450 -7.60 24.31 -5.96
N LEU A 451 -7.96 25.57 -5.78
CA LEU A 451 -7.00 26.66 -5.61
C LEU A 451 -7.24 27.33 -4.26
N HIS A 452 -6.20 27.44 -3.46
CA HIS A 452 -6.22 28.08 -2.16
C HIS A 452 -5.55 29.45 -2.27
N LEU A 453 -6.33 30.52 -2.24
CA LEU A 453 -5.86 31.89 -2.31
C LEU A 453 -5.69 32.41 -0.88
N VAL A 454 -4.45 32.55 -0.44
CA VAL A 454 -4.14 33.02 0.91
C VAL A 454 -3.98 34.52 0.92
N GLY A 455 -4.72 35.15 1.82
CA GLY A 455 -4.77 36.57 1.91
C GLY A 455 -3.79 37.27 2.83
N GLY A 456 -3.14 38.28 2.28
CA GLY A 456 -2.40 39.29 3.02
C GLY A 456 -3.22 40.54 3.32
N ASN A 457 -2.53 41.65 3.59
CA ASN A 457 -3.14 42.97 3.79
C ASN A 457 -4.00 43.42 2.59
N ALA A 458 -3.68 42.93 1.38
CA ALA A 458 -4.50 43.08 0.17
C ALA A 458 -6.02 42.92 0.41
N TRP A 459 -6.42 41.89 1.16
CA TRP A 459 -7.83 41.55 1.31
C TRP A 459 -8.63 42.59 2.10
N ARG A 460 -7.95 43.39 2.93
CA ARG A 460 -8.57 44.44 3.74
C ARG A 460 -8.98 45.67 2.92
N ARG A 461 -8.61 45.75 1.63
CA ARG A 461 -9.03 46.85 0.75
C ARG A 461 -10.44 46.60 0.19
N PRO A 462 -11.32 47.61 0.09
CA PRO A 462 -12.68 47.47 -0.43
C PRO A 462 -12.78 46.93 -1.87
N SER A 463 -11.68 46.97 -2.62
CA SER A 463 -11.56 46.44 -3.99
C SER A 463 -11.07 44.99 -4.06
N CYS A 464 -10.89 44.32 -2.91
CA CYS A 464 -10.41 42.94 -2.84
C CYS A 464 -11.48 41.89 -2.46
N PRO A 465 -11.35 40.63 -2.92
CA PRO A 465 -10.34 40.15 -3.86
C PRO A 465 -10.41 40.86 -5.22
N PRO A 466 -9.29 40.99 -5.95
CA PRO A 466 -9.31 41.71 -7.21
C PRO A 466 -10.31 41.01 -8.12
N ARG A 467 -11.40 41.71 -8.47
CA ARG A 467 -12.46 41.17 -9.33
C ARG A 467 -11.91 40.44 -10.56
N PRO A 468 -10.84 40.92 -11.24
CA PRO A 468 -10.18 40.17 -12.32
C PRO A 468 -9.78 38.74 -11.94
N LEU A 469 -9.16 38.53 -10.77
CA LEU A 469 -8.73 37.21 -10.27
C LEU A 469 -9.90 36.23 -10.14
N LEU A 470 -10.96 36.63 -9.42
CA LEU A 470 -12.12 35.75 -9.21
C LEU A 470 -12.93 35.53 -10.48
N SER A 471 -12.97 36.53 -11.37
CA SER A 471 -13.69 36.43 -12.63
C SER A 471 -12.93 35.65 -13.71
N HIS A 472 -11.65 35.35 -13.47
CA HIS A 472 -10.79 34.69 -14.44
C HIS A 472 -11.38 33.33 -14.86
N PRO A 473 -11.46 33.01 -16.17
CA PRO A 473 -12.06 31.76 -16.64
C PRO A 473 -11.46 30.51 -15.98
N ALA A 474 -10.12 30.46 -15.83
CA ALA A 474 -9.44 29.34 -15.19
C ALA A 474 -9.83 29.17 -13.70
N VAL A 475 -9.93 30.28 -12.95
CA VAL A 475 -10.38 30.24 -11.55
C VAL A 475 -11.85 29.85 -11.48
N ARG A 476 -12.68 30.30 -12.43
CA ARG A 476 -14.11 29.95 -12.50
C ARG A 476 -14.38 28.50 -12.84
N ALA A 477 -13.48 27.85 -13.57
CA ALA A 477 -13.59 26.46 -13.96
C ALA A 477 -13.26 25.48 -12.82
N LEU A 478 -12.63 25.93 -11.73
CA LEU A 478 -12.26 25.07 -10.61
C LEU A 478 -13.47 24.64 -9.78
N PRO A 479 -13.65 23.32 -9.54
CA PRO A 479 -14.72 22.81 -8.67
C PRO A 479 -14.64 23.32 -7.23
N ARG A 480 -13.44 23.61 -6.72
CA ARG A 480 -13.24 24.09 -5.36
C ARG A 480 -12.31 25.30 -5.30
N LEU A 481 -12.67 26.29 -4.50
CA LEU A 481 -11.83 27.47 -4.23
C LEU A 481 -11.79 27.74 -2.74
N VAL A 482 -10.60 27.88 -2.18
CA VAL A 482 -10.41 28.22 -0.78
C VAL A 482 -9.85 29.64 -0.71
N LEU A 483 -10.45 30.51 0.09
CA LEU A 483 -9.98 31.87 0.36
C LEU A 483 -9.56 31.97 1.82
N ASP A 484 -8.26 32.00 2.09
CA ASP A 484 -7.71 32.13 3.44
C ASP A 484 -7.57 33.58 3.87
N ARG A 485 -7.70 33.83 5.17
CA ARG A 485 -7.64 35.16 5.80
C ARG A 485 -8.59 36.16 5.13
N TYR A 486 -9.77 35.67 4.72
CA TYR A 486 -10.78 36.47 4.06
C TYR A 486 -11.50 37.37 5.08
N PRO A 487 -11.45 38.71 4.98
CA PRO A 487 -11.95 39.63 6.00
C PRO A 487 -13.48 39.76 6.06
N GLY A 488 -14.22 38.79 5.54
CA GLY A 488 -15.68 38.67 5.62
C GLY A 488 -16.49 39.67 4.79
N GLY A 489 -15.95 40.86 4.48
CA GLY A 489 -16.74 42.01 4.05
C GLY A 489 -17.58 41.87 2.77
N HIS A 490 -17.27 40.92 1.87
CA HIS A 490 -17.84 40.87 0.51
C HIS A 490 -18.17 39.44 0.01
N VAL A 491 -18.57 38.53 0.90
CA VAL A 491 -18.83 37.11 0.55
C VAL A 491 -19.84 36.96 -0.59
N HIS A 492 -20.95 37.70 -0.55
CA HIS A 492 -21.97 37.65 -1.60
C HIS A 492 -21.45 38.08 -2.97
N LYS A 493 -20.74 39.21 -3.05
CA LYS A 493 -20.12 39.68 -4.31
C LYS A 493 -19.10 38.69 -4.84
N THR A 494 -18.38 38.03 -3.93
CA THR A 494 -17.41 36.98 -4.25
C THR A 494 -18.12 35.79 -4.89
N TRP A 495 -19.21 35.32 -4.30
CA TRP A 495 -20.00 34.21 -4.84
C TRP A 495 -20.66 34.54 -6.20
N GLU A 496 -21.29 35.72 -6.32
CA GLU A 496 -21.87 36.19 -7.59
C GLU A 496 -20.83 36.23 -8.73
N THR A 497 -19.60 36.64 -8.41
CA THR A 497 -18.50 36.71 -9.38
C THR A 497 -18.01 35.32 -9.80
N LEU A 498 -18.05 34.34 -8.91
CA LEU A 498 -17.48 33.00 -9.13
C LEU A 498 -18.38 32.07 -9.96
N GLY A 499 -19.70 32.32 -10.01
CA GLY A 499 -20.65 31.53 -10.79
C GLY A 499 -21.19 30.28 -10.05
N ARG A 500 -22.42 29.86 -10.38
CA ARG A 500 -23.27 29.07 -9.47
C ARG A 500 -23.12 27.54 -9.56
N LYS A 501 -22.84 26.95 -10.73
CA LYS A 501 -23.07 25.51 -10.93
C LYS A 501 -21.96 24.58 -10.44
N GLY A 502 -22.29 23.74 -9.44
CA GLY A 502 -21.50 22.58 -9.02
C GLY A 502 -20.18 22.90 -8.30
N ARG A 503 -20.05 24.11 -7.75
CA ARG A 503 -18.82 24.61 -7.15
C ARG A 503 -18.91 24.70 -5.63
N GLU A 504 -17.79 24.47 -4.96
CA GLU A 504 -17.59 24.71 -3.53
C GLU A 504 -16.61 25.88 -3.31
N VAL A 505 -17.01 26.84 -2.48
CA VAL A 505 -16.14 27.94 -2.02
C VAL A 505 -15.98 27.86 -0.52
N VAL A 506 -14.74 27.75 -0.06
CA VAL A 506 -14.39 27.71 1.36
C VAL A 506 -13.74 29.02 1.74
N LEU A 507 -14.23 29.66 2.79
CA LEU A 507 -13.66 30.87 3.37
C LEU A 507 -13.04 30.48 4.72
N LEU A 508 -11.77 30.77 4.91
CA LEU A 508 -11.04 30.50 6.14
C LEU A 508 -10.64 31.82 6.81
N ASP A 509 -10.82 31.88 8.11
CA ASP A 509 -10.35 32.92 9.02
C ASP A 509 -9.81 32.21 10.28
N PRO A 510 -8.87 32.79 11.06
CA PRO A 510 -8.43 32.20 12.32
C PRO A 510 -9.57 31.81 13.28
N SER A 511 -10.72 32.45 13.15
CA SER A 511 -11.84 32.30 14.09
C SER A 511 -13.02 31.49 13.56
N PHE A 512 -13.07 31.23 12.24
CA PHE A 512 -14.13 30.42 11.62
C PHE A 512 -13.70 29.86 10.25
N SER A 513 -14.35 28.78 9.83
CA SER A 513 -14.40 28.34 8.45
C SER A 513 -15.84 28.37 7.95
N MET A 514 -16.03 28.64 6.67
CA MET A 514 -17.34 28.65 6.03
C MET A 514 -17.24 28.02 4.66
N THR A 515 -18.07 27.03 4.39
CA THR A 515 -18.18 26.35 3.11
C THR A 515 -19.50 26.75 2.46
N ILE A 516 -19.44 27.20 1.21
CA ILE A 516 -20.61 27.60 0.41
C ILE A 516 -20.65 26.70 -0.81
N ARG A 517 -21.80 26.06 -1.06
CA ARG A 517 -22.02 25.22 -2.24
C ARG A 517 -23.43 25.45 -2.79
N GLU A 518 -23.63 25.15 -4.06
CA GLU A 518 -24.99 25.14 -4.62
C GLU A 518 -25.72 23.88 -4.16
N GLY A 519 -26.83 24.07 -3.46
CA GLY A 519 -27.76 23.02 -3.03
C GLY A 519 -29.01 22.98 -3.91
N ALA A 520 -29.87 21.99 -3.68
CA ALA A 520 -31.09 21.80 -4.47
C ALA A 520 -32.11 22.95 -4.35
N THR A 521 -32.12 23.64 -3.20
CA THR A 521 -33.10 24.67 -2.85
C THR A 521 -32.51 26.08 -2.79
N GLY A 522 -31.21 26.23 -3.06
CA GLY A 522 -30.50 27.50 -2.90
C GLY A 522 -29.04 27.28 -2.54
N LEU A 523 -28.42 28.26 -1.88
CA LEU A 523 -27.04 28.13 -1.41
C LEU A 523 -27.00 27.40 -0.08
N ASP A 524 -26.30 26.27 -0.06
CA ASP A 524 -25.98 25.58 1.17
C ASP A 524 -24.75 26.25 1.80
N VAL A 525 -24.85 26.62 3.07
CA VAL A 525 -23.78 27.29 3.82
C VAL A 525 -23.49 26.48 5.08
N HIS A 526 -22.26 26.02 5.24
CA HIS A 526 -21.80 25.33 6.43
C HIS A 526 -20.71 26.14 7.12
N VAL A 527 -20.97 26.64 8.32
CA VAL A 527 -20.03 27.41 9.12
C VAL A 527 -19.53 26.55 10.28
N THR A 528 -18.21 26.49 10.48
CA THR A 528 -17.60 25.98 11.70
C THR A 528 -16.87 27.12 12.41
N THR A 529 -17.14 27.37 13.69
CA THR A 529 -16.63 28.54 14.41
C THR A 529 -16.17 28.21 15.82
N THR A 530 -15.13 28.90 16.30
CA THR A 530 -14.71 28.88 17.71
C THR A 530 -15.24 30.09 18.49
N LEU A 531 -15.82 31.08 17.79
CA LEU A 531 -16.37 32.29 18.37
C LEU A 531 -17.77 32.08 18.96
N ASP A 532 -18.12 32.96 19.90
CA ASP A 532 -19.51 33.16 20.33
C ASP A 532 -20.29 34.02 19.33
N MET A 533 -21.61 34.10 19.51
CA MET A 533 -22.51 34.75 18.54
C MET A 533 -22.20 36.22 18.21
N PRO A 534 -21.78 37.07 19.15
CA PRO A 534 -21.35 38.43 18.82
C PRO A 534 -20.22 38.48 17.78
N GLY A 535 -19.27 37.54 17.85
CA GLY A 535 -18.18 37.43 16.87
C GLY A 535 -18.62 36.86 15.51
N VAL A 536 -19.58 35.92 15.51
CA VAL A 536 -20.08 35.25 14.30
C VAL A 536 -21.14 36.10 13.56
N SER A 537 -21.92 36.91 14.30
CA SER A 537 -23.03 37.72 13.79
C SER A 537 -22.63 38.63 12.62
N ASN A 538 -21.47 39.30 12.72
CA ASN A 538 -21.04 40.23 11.66
C ASN A 538 -20.71 39.50 10.35
N HIS A 539 -20.15 38.30 10.45
CA HIS A 539 -19.81 37.46 9.31
C HIS A 539 -21.07 36.82 8.72
N LEU A 540 -21.97 36.25 9.55
CA LEU A 540 -23.25 35.72 9.10
C LEU A 540 -24.13 36.79 8.43
N LYS A 541 -24.21 38.01 8.98
CA LYS A 541 -24.98 39.11 8.36
C LYS A 541 -24.50 39.45 6.96
N GLN A 542 -23.19 39.39 6.70
CA GLN A 542 -22.62 39.71 5.39
C GLN A 542 -22.91 38.62 4.36
N VAL A 543 -22.98 37.35 4.80
CA VAL A 543 -23.32 36.20 3.95
C VAL A 543 -24.81 36.20 3.62
N VAL A 544 -25.64 36.48 4.64
CA VAL A 544 -27.10 36.29 4.59
C VAL A 544 -27.83 37.53 4.11
N GLY A 545 -27.40 38.72 4.54
CA GLY A 545 -28.09 39.99 4.26
C GLY A 545 -28.07 40.45 2.80
N SER A 546 -27.45 39.68 1.90
CA SER A 546 -27.40 39.99 0.47
C SER A 546 -27.80 38.81 -0.42
N ALA A 547 -27.77 37.57 0.07
CA ALA A 547 -28.12 36.40 -0.72
C ALA A 547 -29.64 36.19 -0.79
N THR A 548 -30.22 36.28 -1.98
CA THR A 548 -31.56 35.74 -2.24
C THR A 548 -31.45 34.24 -2.52
N GLY A 549 -32.19 33.41 -1.78
CA GLY A 549 -32.26 31.95 -1.99
C GLY A 549 -31.21 31.13 -1.22
N LEU A 550 -31.28 31.14 0.12
CA LEU A 550 -30.49 30.23 0.97
C LEU A 550 -31.17 28.85 1.02
N GLY A 551 -30.38 27.81 0.76
CA GLY A 551 -30.78 26.41 0.90
C GLY A 551 -30.63 25.95 2.33
N LYS A 552 -29.73 24.99 2.58
CA LYS A 552 -29.41 24.49 3.93
C LYS A 552 -28.30 25.31 4.58
N VAL A 553 -28.56 25.87 5.75
CA VAL A 553 -27.56 26.54 6.58
C VAL A 553 -27.26 25.73 7.83
N VAL A 554 -26.00 25.33 8.01
CA VAL A 554 -25.51 24.62 9.20
C VAL A 554 -24.47 25.47 9.89
N VAL A 555 -24.60 25.67 11.20
CA VAL A 555 -23.60 26.35 12.01
C VAL A 555 -23.16 25.41 13.13
N ASP A 556 -21.91 24.97 13.06
CA ASP A 556 -21.24 24.14 14.07
C ASP A 556 -20.28 24.99 14.90
N GLY A 557 -20.34 24.84 16.22
CA GLY A 557 -19.50 25.61 17.12
C GLY A 557 -19.73 25.27 18.60
N PRO A 558 -19.10 26.00 19.53
CA PRO A 558 -19.36 25.83 20.96
C PRO A 558 -20.84 26.09 21.28
N THR A 559 -21.31 25.58 22.42
CA THR A 559 -22.69 25.86 22.87
C THR A 559 -22.91 27.35 23.08
N TRP A 560 -23.97 27.91 22.50
CA TRP A 560 -24.32 29.33 22.61
C TRP A 560 -25.38 29.60 23.66
N ALA A 561 -25.47 30.83 24.16
CA ALA A 561 -26.59 31.25 25.00
C ALA A 561 -27.91 31.16 24.22
N GLY A 562 -29.05 30.93 24.89
CA GLY A 562 -30.35 30.79 24.21
C GLY A 562 -30.69 31.96 23.28
N ARG A 563 -30.59 33.17 23.82
CA ARG A 563 -30.73 34.47 23.11
C ARG A 563 -29.83 34.65 21.88
N ASP A 564 -28.67 34.01 21.88
CA ASP A 564 -27.72 34.05 20.77
C ASP A 564 -28.17 33.10 19.64
N VAL A 565 -28.67 31.92 19.99
CA VAL A 565 -29.31 31.00 19.02
C VAL A 565 -30.55 31.64 18.41
N ASP A 566 -31.39 32.30 19.22
CA ASP A 566 -32.61 32.97 18.74
C ASP A 566 -32.29 34.10 17.74
N ARG A 567 -31.27 34.92 18.03
CA ARG A 567 -30.81 35.98 17.13
C ARG A 567 -30.24 35.41 15.81
N ALA A 568 -29.52 34.30 15.86
CA ALA A 568 -29.03 33.62 14.65
C ALA A 568 -30.20 33.10 13.81
N ALA A 569 -31.20 32.50 14.45
CA ALA A 569 -32.40 32.00 13.78
C ALA A 569 -33.20 33.11 13.10
N GLU A 570 -33.39 34.26 13.78
CA GLU A 570 -34.04 35.43 13.19
C GLU A 570 -33.27 35.97 11.97
N MET A 571 -31.95 36.07 12.08
CA MET A 571 -31.09 36.50 10.98
C MET A 571 -31.15 35.55 9.78
N LEU A 572 -31.31 34.24 10.02
CA LEU A 572 -31.29 33.17 9.03
C LEU A 572 -32.67 32.67 8.61
N ALA A 573 -33.74 33.40 8.96
CA ALA A 573 -35.12 32.98 8.74
C ALA A 573 -35.49 32.73 7.25
N GLY A 574 -34.67 33.21 6.31
CA GLY A 574 -34.83 32.97 4.88
C GLY A 574 -34.20 31.67 4.34
N ALA A 575 -33.54 30.85 5.18
CA ALA A 575 -32.99 29.56 4.78
C ALA A 575 -34.08 28.47 4.68
N ALA A 576 -33.98 27.61 3.67
CA ALA A 576 -34.88 26.48 3.51
C ALA A 576 -34.75 25.43 4.62
N GLU A 577 -33.53 25.24 5.14
CA GLU A 577 -33.22 24.37 6.27
C GLU A 577 -32.16 25.04 7.15
N LEU A 578 -32.32 24.97 8.47
CA LEU A 578 -31.43 25.65 9.42
C LEU A 578 -31.06 24.74 10.60
N GLU A 579 -29.75 24.53 10.78
CA GLU A 579 -29.17 23.84 11.93
C GLU A 579 -28.22 24.80 12.68
N LEU A 580 -28.42 24.96 13.99
CA LEU A 580 -27.66 25.88 14.84
C LEU A 580 -27.00 25.12 16.01
N PRO A 581 -25.95 25.68 16.64
CA PRO A 581 -25.30 25.07 17.78
C PRO A 581 -26.26 24.84 18.96
N LYS A 582 -25.97 23.83 19.78
CA LYS A 582 -26.79 23.52 20.95
C LYS A 582 -26.82 24.70 21.93
N ARG A 583 -28.01 24.97 22.48
CA ARG A 583 -28.18 25.93 23.59
C ARG A 583 -27.38 25.46 24.81
N LYS A 584 -26.68 26.38 25.46
CA LYS A 584 -26.06 26.16 26.77
C LYS A 584 -27.17 25.91 27.80
N ARG A 585 -27.06 24.84 28.59
CA ARG A 585 -28.06 24.52 29.61
C ARG A 585 -28.14 25.65 30.65
N GLY A 586 -29.35 26.16 30.91
CA GLY A 586 -29.62 27.16 31.94
C GLY A 586 -29.53 28.64 31.50
N THR A 587 -29.51 28.91 30.18
CA THR A 587 -29.50 30.27 29.61
C THR A 587 -30.62 30.51 28.61
#